data_AF-A0AAW2M394-F1
#
_entry.id   AF-A0AAW2M394-F1
#
_cell.length_a   1.000
_cell.length_b   1.000
_cell.length_c   1.000
_cell.angle_alpha   90.00
_cell.angle_beta   90.00
_cell.angle_gamma   90.00
#
_symmetry.space_group_name_H-M   'P 1'
#
loop_
_entity.id
_entity.type
_entity.pdbx_description
1 polymer ?
#
loop_
_entity_poly.entity_id
_entity_poly.type
_entity_poly.pdbx_seq_one_letter_code
_entity_poly.pdbx_strand_id
1 'polypeptide(L)'
;MNGAALVAIAATIGNFLQGWDNATIAGAIVYIKKELQLGAAVEGLIVAMSALEPRSSLQGISTNSLIMLILSSMFYFLSGLIMLWSPNVYVLLLARLLDGFGIGLAVTLVPLYISETAPSEIRGLLNTLPQFTGSGGMFLAYLFYLPESPRWLVSKGKMLEAKRVLQNLRGREDVSDILSLTVADR
;
A
#
# COMPACT_ATOMS: atom_id res chain seq x y z
N MET A 1 -11.52 14.66 26.18
CA MET A 1 -11.77 13.87 24.95
C MET A 1 -10.80 14.19 23.81
N ASN A 2 -10.42 15.45 23.57
CA ASN A 2 -9.63 15.83 22.38
C ASN A 2 -8.23 15.20 22.29
N GLY A 3 -7.55 14.99 23.43
CA GLY A 3 -6.17 14.46 23.44
C GLY A 3 -6.05 13.00 22.96
N ALA A 4 -6.87 12.08 23.49
CA ALA A 4 -6.81 10.66 23.13
C ALA A 4 -7.15 10.41 21.66
N ALA A 5 -8.12 11.16 21.11
CA ALA A 5 -8.47 11.08 19.69
C ALA A 5 -7.33 11.58 18.78
N LEU A 6 -6.67 12.69 19.14
CA LEU A 6 -5.52 13.21 18.40
C LEU A 6 -4.34 12.21 18.40
N VAL A 7 -4.07 11.61 19.56
CA VAL A 7 -3.02 10.60 19.72
C VAL A 7 -3.33 9.34 18.89
N ALA A 8 -4.59 8.88 18.90
CA ALA A 8 -5.02 7.76 18.07
C ALA A 8 -4.87 8.07 16.57
N ILE A 9 -5.30 9.26 16.12
CA ILE A 9 -5.15 9.69 14.73
C ILE A 9 -3.66 9.71 14.33
N ALA A 10 -2.80 10.33 15.15
CA ALA A 10 -1.37 10.38 14.91
C ALA A 10 -0.74 8.97 14.85
N ALA A 11 -1.11 8.08 15.77
CA ALA A 11 -0.64 6.70 15.77
C ALA A 11 -1.10 5.92 14.52
N THR A 12 -2.32 6.20 14.02
CA THR A 12 -2.85 5.50 12.84
C THR A 12 -2.19 5.90 11.52
N ILE A 13 -1.36 6.95 11.49
CA ILE A 13 -0.59 7.34 10.29
C ILE A 13 0.29 6.17 9.80
N GLY A 14 0.86 5.37 10.69
CA GLY A 14 1.61 4.17 10.29
C GLY A 14 0.75 3.15 9.53
N ASN A 15 -0.53 3.01 9.91
CA ASN A 15 -1.45 2.12 9.21
C ASN A 15 -1.86 2.70 7.85
N PHE A 16 -1.98 4.03 7.75
CA PHE A 16 -2.20 4.70 6.47
C PHE A 16 -1.08 4.36 5.47
N LEU A 17 0.16 4.53 5.93
CA LEU A 17 1.35 4.27 5.13
C LEU A 17 1.45 2.79 4.71
N GLN A 18 1.07 1.85 5.58
CA GLN A 18 0.94 0.44 5.21
C GLN A 18 -0.04 0.25 4.04
N GLY A 19 -1.23 0.82 4.13
CA GLY A 19 -2.24 0.72 3.07
C GLY A 19 -1.73 1.28 1.74
N TRP A 20 -1.03 2.40 1.80
CA TRP A 20 -0.40 3.05 0.66
C TRP A 20 0.69 2.18 0.03
N ASP A 21 1.62 1.61 0.82
CA ASP A 21 2.69 0.77 0.30
C ASP A 21 2.15 -0.49 -0.39
N ASN A 22 1.18 -1.17 0.23
CA ASN A 22 0.55 -2.37 -0.34
C ASN A 22 -0.12 -2.09 -1.71
N ALA A 23 -0.75 -0.92 -1.88
CA ALA A 23 -1.32 -0.52 -3.16
C ALA A 23 -0.24 -0.13 -4.18
N THR A 24 0.80 0.58 -3.72
CA THR A 24 1.93 1.04 -4.55
C THR A 24 2.70 -0.12 -5.14
N ILE A 25 3.00 -1.17 -4.34
CA ILE A 25 3.70 -2.35 -4.84
C ILE A 25 2.85 -3.14 -5.85
N ALA A 26 1.54 -3.24 -5.62
CA ALA A 26 0.62 -3.88 -6.55
C ALA A 26 0.57 -3.16 -7.90
N GLY A 27 0.68 -1.82 -7.92
CA GLY A 27 0.84 -1.05 -9.16
C GLY A 27 2.23 -1.18 -9.78
N ALA A 28 3.28 -1.11 -8.96
CA ALA A 28 4.67 -1.12 -9.41
C ALA A 28 5.11 -2.47 -10.01
N ILE A 29 4.58 -3.59 -9.52
CA ILE A 29 5.01 -4.94 -9.94
C ILE A 29 4.79 -5.17 -11.44
N VAL A 30 3.78 -4.54 -12.04
CA VAL A 30 3.48 -4.59 -13.48
C VAL A 30 4.64 -4.03 -14.32
N TYR A 31 5.35 -3.03 -13.78
CA TYR A 31 6.50 -2.41 -14.41
C TYR A 31 7.80 -3.14 -14.05
N ILE A 32 8.00 -3.46 -12.77
CA ILE A 32 9.21 -4.16 -12.28
C ILE A 32 9.37 -5.51 -12.99
N LYS A 33 8.28 -6.23 -13.25
CA LYS A 33 8.29 -7.49 -14.01
C LYS A 33 8.92 -7.35 -15.40
N LYS A 34 8.58 -6.28 -16.13
CA LYS A 34 9.07 -6.07 -17.50
C LYS A 34 10.55 -5.74 -17.52
N GLU A 35 11.01 -4.97 -16.53
CA GLU A 35 12.38 -4.46 -16.46
C GLU A 35 13.36 -5.51 -15.91
N LEU A 36 12.95 -6.28 -14.90
CA LEU A 36 13.79 -7.30 -14.25
C LEU A 36 13.52 -8.74 -14.74
N GLN A 37 12.69 -8.93 -15.77
CA GLN A 37 12.31 -10.24 -16.34
C GLN A 37 11.93 -11.28 -15.27
N LEU A 38 11.07 -10.89 -14.33
CA LEU A 38 10.72 -11.70 -13.17
C LEU A 38 9.78 -12.86 -13.52
N GLY A 39 10.02 -14.01 -12.87
CA GLY A 39 9.07 -15.13 -12.83
C GLY A 39 8.00 -14.94 -11.76
N ALA A 40 6.83 -15.57 -11.95
CA ALA A 40 5.66 -15.42 -11.07
C ALA A 40 5.93 -15.76 -9.58
N ALA A 41 6.84 -16.69 -9.30
CA ALA A 41 7.21 -17.05 -7.93
C ALA A 41 7.91 -15.89 -7.20
N VAL A 42 8.75 -15.13 -7.90
CA VAL A 42 9.49 -14.01 -7.31
C VAL A 42 8.59 -12.80 -7.12
N GLU A 43 7.61 -12.59 -8.01
CA GLU A 43 6.56 -11.60 -7.83
C GLU A 43 5.77 -11.85 -6.53
N GLY A 44 5.31 -13.08 -6.35
CA GLY A 44 4.62 -13.50 -5.12
C GLY A 44 5.48 -13.33 -3.89
N LEU A 45 6.80 -13.60 -4.00
CA LEU A 45 7.74 -13.40 -2.90
C LEU A 45 7.90 -11.93 -2.54
N ILE A 46 8.05 -11.01 -3.51
CA ILE A 46 8.16 -9.56 -3.25
C ILE A 46 6.97 -9.06 -2.43
N VAL A 47 5.76 -9.51 -2.75
CA VAL A 47 4.54 -9.14 -2.01
C VAL A 47 4.47 -9.83 -0.65
N ALA A 48 4.84 -11.10 -0.56
CA ALA A 48 4.76 -11.88 0.68
C ALA A 48 5.79 -11.46 1.72
N MET A 49 6.96 -10.95 1.31
CA MET A 49 8.02 -10.53 2.23
C MET A 49 7.60 -9.37 3.14
N SER A 50 6.77 -8.45 2.65
CA SER A 50 6.19 -7.38 3.49
C SER A 50 5.14 -7.93 4.48
N ALA A 51 4.55 -9.10 4.23
CA ALA A 51 3.55 -9.74 5.11
C ALA A 51 4.17 -10.70 6.15
N LEU A 52 5.44 -11.06 6.00
CA LEU A 52 6.21 -11.87 6.94
C LEU A 52 6.64 -11.00 8.14
N GLU A 53 5.67 -10.66 8.97
CA GLU A 53 5.87 -9.78 10.12
C GLU A 53 6.04 -10.60 11.42
N PRO A 54 6.97 -10.22 12.33
CA PRO A 54 7.08 -10.80 13.67
C PRO A 54 5.96 -10.33 14.62
N ARG A 55 4.69 -10.53 14.23
CA ARG A 55 3.50 -10.01 14.95
C ARG A 55 3.29 -10.63 16.34
N SER A 56 3.80 -11.84 16.56
CA SER A 56 3.63 -12.60 17.81
C SER A 56 4.83 -12.52 18.77
N SER A 57 6.05 -12.35 18.25
CA SER A 57 7.28 -12.37 19.06
C SER A 57 7.55 -11.07 19.82
N LEU A 58 6.91 -9.97 19.42
CA LEU A 58 7.16 -8.65 19.98
C LEU A 58 6.19 -8.25 21.09
N GLN A 59 5.05 -8.96 21.25
CA GLN A 59 4.06 -8.70 22.31
C GLN A 59 4.60 -8.90 23.73
N GLY A 60 5.72 -9.64 23.90
CA GLY A 60 6.38 -9.83 25.19
C GLY A 60 7.49 -8.84 25.50
N ILE A 61 7.85 -7.94 24.58
CA ILE A 61 8.93 -6.97 24.80
C ILE A 61 8.35 -5.78 25.57
N SER A 62 8.72 -5.67 26.84
CA SER A 62 8.28 -4.62 27.79
C SER A 62 8.88 -3.23 27.52
N THR A 63 9.09 -2.87 26.25
CA THR A 63 9.59 -1.54 25.88
C THR A 63 8.42 -0.60 25.60
N ASN A 64 8.60 0.69 25.87
CA ASN A 64 7.60 1.73 25.63
C ASN A 64 7.11 1.71 24.17
N SER A 65 5.79 1.58 23.99
CA SER A 65 5.07 1.56 22.70
C SER A 65 5.45 2.73 21.79
N LEU A 66 5.72 3.91 22.36
CA LEU A 66 6.13 5.10 21.60
C LEU A 66 7.52 4.92 20.95
N ILE A 67 8.47 4.36 21.70
CA ILE A 67 9.85 4.16 21.23
C ILE A 67 9.86 3.13 20.10
N MET A 68 9.07 2.08 20.22
CA MET A 68 8.94 1.07 19.18
C MET A 68 8.26 1.62 17.91
N LEU A 69 7.29 2.54 18.02
CA LEU A 69 6.68 3.23 16.87
C LEU A 69 7.68 4.13 16.14
N ILE A 70 8.54 4.84 16.89
CA ILE A 70 9.62 5.64 16.29
C ILE A 70 10.62 4.72 15.57
N LEU A 71 11.01 3.62 16.19
CA LEU A 71 11.92 2.64 15.59
C LEU A 71 11.33 2.03 14.30
N SER A 72 10.04 1.67 14.32
CA SER A 72 9.28 1.22 13.15
C SER A 72 9.34 2.26 12.02
N SER A 73 9.15 3.54 12.34
CA SER A 73 9.23 4.63 11.36
C SER A 73 10.63 4.76 10.75
N MET A 74 11.69 4.52 11.52
CA MET A 74 13.07 4.49 11.01
C MET A 74 13.31 3.33 10.05
N PHE A 75 12.81 2.13 10.37
CA PHE A 75 12.88 0.97 9.46
C PHE A 75 12.14 1.23 8.15
N TYR A 76 10.93 1.80 8.22
CA TYR A 76 10.14 2.16 7.05
C TYR A 76 10.86 3.19 6.16
N PHE A 77 11.42 4.24 6.76
CA PHE A 77 12.18 5.26 6.03
C PHE A 77 13.45 4.69 5.37
N LEU A 78 14.22 3.90 6.11
CA LEU A 78 15.46 3.31 5.60
C LEU A 78 15.17 2.29 4.49
N SER A 79 14.12 1.47 4.66
CA SER A 79 13.65 0.56 3.64
C SER A 79 13.30 1.29 2.34
N GLY A 80 12.52 2.38 2.42
CA GLY A 80 12.15 3.19 1.27
C GLY A 80 13.37 3.73 0.49
N LEU A 81 14.43 4.14 1.18
CA LEU A 81 15.69 4.57 0.56
C LEU A 81 16.40 3.42 -0.17
N ILE A 82 16.47 2.23 0.45
CA ILE A 82 17.08 1.05 -0.17
C ILE A 82 16.26 0.63 -1.40
N MET A 83 14.93 0.71 -1.30
CA MET A 83 14.02 0.37 -2.38
C MET A 83 14.16 1.33 -3.57
N LEU A 84 14.37 2.62 -3.30
CA LEU A 84 14.60 3.64 -4.32
C LEU A 84 15.90 3.40 -5.10
N TRP A 85 16.96 2.94 -4.44
CA TRP A 85 18.25 2.68 -5.07
C TRP A 85 18.38 1.27 -5.68
N SER A 86 17.38 0.39 -5.48
CA SER A 86 17.48 -1.03 -5.77
C SER A 86 17.80 -1.34 -7.26
N PRO A 87 19.02 -1.81 -7.59
CA PRO A 87 19.40 -2.11 -8.97
C PRO A 87 19.10 -3.56 -9.37
N ASN A 88 18.81 -4.43 -8.41
CA ASN A 88 18.58 -5.87 -8.64
C ASN A 88 17.50 -6.39 -7.68
N VAL A 89 16.85 -7.50 -8.06
CA VAL A 89 15.73 -8.13 -7.35
C VAL A 89 16.07 -8.48 -5.90
N TYR A 90 17.30 -8.91 -5.63
CA TYR A 90 17.72 -9.28 -4.28
C TYR A 90 17.74 -8.08 -3.33
N VAL A 91 18.14 -6.89 -3.82
CA VAL A 91 18.12 -5.65 -3.03
C VAL A 91 16.69 -5.22 -2.78
N LEU A 92 15.80 -5.38 -3.78
CA LEU A 92 14.36 -5.14 -3.63
C LEU A 92 13.74 -6.08 -2.58
N LEU A 93 14.07 -7.36 -2.60
CA LEU A 93 13.58 -8.35 -1.62
C LEU A 93 14.09 -8.03 -0.21
N LEU A 94 15.34 -7.60 -0.07
CA LEU A 94 15.90 -7.20 1.21
C LEU A 94 15.22 -5.93 1.75
N ALA A 95 15.00 -4.92 0.89
CA ALA A 95 14.24 -3.73 1.25
C ALA A 95 12.84 -4.11 1.72
N ARG A 96 12.13 -4.96 0.97
CA ARG A 96 10.78 -5.45 1.31
C ARG A 96 10.73 -6.20 2.63
N LEU A 97 11.76 -6.99 2.95
CA LEU A 97 11.87 -7.61 4.27
C LEU A 97 11.98 -6.56 5.37
N LEU A 98 12.88 -5.58 5.23
CA LEU A 98 13.05 -4.50 6.20
C LEU A 98 11.78 -3.65 6.35
N ASP A 99 11.06 -3.43 5.25
CA ASP A 99 9.77 -2.77 5.23
C ASP A 99 8.74 -3.53 6.06
N GLY A 100 8.65 -4.85 5.86
CA GLY A 100 7.77 -5.73 6.62
C GLY A 100 8.03 -5.67 8.13
N PHE A 101 9.29 -5.58 8.56
CA PHE A 101 9.61 -5.35 9.98
C PHE A 101 9.07 -4.01 10.49
N GLY A 102 9.24 -2.93 9.72
CA GLY A 102 8.73 -1.60 10.05
C GLY A 102 7.20 -1.59 10.16
N ILE A 103 6.51 -2.04 9.11
CA ILE A 103 5.04 -2.11 9.06
C ILE A 103 4.49 -3.01 10.17
N GLY A 104 5.06 -4.20 10.37
CA GLY A 104 4.55 -5.16 11.33
C GLY A 104 4.63 -4.69 12.79
N LEU A 105 5.68 -3.94 13.12
CA LEU A 105 5.77 -3.23 14.39
C LEU A 105 4.62 -2.22 14.52
N ALA A 106 4.40 -1.35 13.54
CA ALA A 106 3.35 -0.34 13.59
C ALA A 106 1.95 -0.95 13.74
N VAL A 107 1.62 -1.97 12.96
CA VAL A 107 0.28 -2.59 12.95
C VAL A 107 -0.03 -3.28 14.27
N THR A 108 0.97 -3.85 14.92
CA THR A 108 0.81 -4.52 16.22
C THR A 108 0.72 -3.51 17.36
N LEU A 109 1.56 -2.45 17.30
CA LEU A 109 1.72 -1.51 18.41
C LEU A 109 0.71 -0.38 18.42
N VAL A 110 0.18 0.05 17.27
CA VAL A 110 -0.84 1.10 17.21
C VAL A 110 -2.12 0.72 17.97
N PRO A 111 -2.76 -0.43 17.74
CA PRO A 111 -3.95 -0.81 18.52
C PRO A 111 -3.64 -1.01 20.00
N LEU A 112 -2.44 -1.53 20.33
CA LEU A 112 -1.97 -1.65 21.71
C LEU A 112 -1.84 -0.28 22.39
N TYR A 113 -1.15 0.65 21.76
CA TYR A 113 -0.95 2.01 22.24
C TYR A 113 -2.27 2.78 22.40
N ILE A 114 -3.21 2.60 21.46
CA ILE A 114 -4.56 3.14 21.57
C ILE A 114 -5.29 2.51 22.77
N SER A 115 -5.15 1.19 22.99
CA SER A 115 -5.80 0.52 24.11
C SER A 115 -5.28 0.97 25.48
N GLU A 116 -3.99 1.33 25.58
CA GLU A 116 -3.32 1.82 26.79
C GLU A 116 -3.70 3.28 27.10
N THR A 117 -3.90 4.10 26.06
CA THR A 117 -4.16 5.54 26.20
C THR A 117 -5.65 5.91 26.20
N ALA A 118 -6.52 5.06 25.64
CA ALA A 118 -7.94 5.37 25.48
C ALA A 118 -8.77 5.08 26.75
N PRO A 119 -9.72 5.98 27.09
CA PRO A 119 -10.72 5.72 28.13
C PRO A 119 -11.65 4.57 27.74
N SER A 120 -12.15 3.85 28.74
CA SER A 120 -12.90 2.60 28.56
C SER A 120 -14.17 2.74 27.72
N GLU A 121 -14.81 3.92 27.68
CA GLU A 121 -16.06 4.09 26.92
C GLU A 121 -15.85 4.14 25.39
N ILE A 122 -14.74 4.69 24.91
CA ILE A 122 -14.50 4.90 23.46
C ILE A 122 -13.37 4.03 22.88
N ARG A 123 -12.72 3.21 23.71
CA ARG A 123 -11.60 2.35 23.31
C ARG A 123 -11.94 1.45 22.12
N GLY A 124 -13.15 0.88 22.12
CA GLY A 124 -13.61 0.03 21.02
C GLY A 124 -13.71 0.79 19.69
N LEU A 125 -14.24 2.02 19.70
CA LEU A 125 -14.32 2.87 18.52
C LEU A 125 -12.91 3.25 18.01
N LEU A 126 -12.03 3.69 18.92
CA LEU A 126 -10.66 4.07 18.55
C LEU A 126 -9.85 2.89 17.99
N ASN A 127 -10.14 1.66 18.39
CA ASN A 127 -9.47 0.46 17.85
C ASN A 127 -9.89 0.12 16.41
N THR A 128 -10.96 0.74 15.88
CA THR A 128 -11.35 0.58 14.46
C THR A 128 -10.63 1.57 13.53
N LEU A 129 -10.10 2.67 14.08
CA LEU A 129 -9.37 3.68 13.31
C LEU A 129 -8.17 3.12 12.53
N PRO A 130 -7.31 2.24 13.06
CA PRO A 130 -6.17 1.71 12.33
C PRO A 130 -6.56 1.00 11.02
N GLN A 131 -7.62 0.18 11.07
CA GLN A 131 -8.12 -0.55 9.90
C GLN A 131 -8.77 0.38 8.88
N PHE A 132 -9.54 1.36 9.36
CA PHE A 132 -10.13 2.39 8.50
C PHE A 132 -9.05 3.21 7.79
N THR A 133 -8.06 3.69 8.54
CA THR A 133 -6.95 4.49 8.01
C THR A 133 -6.09 3.69 7.03
N GLY A 134 -5.82 2.41 7.31
CA GLY A 134 -5.10 1.55 6.36
C GLY A 134 -5.88 1.28 5.07
N SER A 135 -7.18 1.01 5.16
CA SER A 135 -8.05 0.88 3.99
C SER A 135 -8.13 2.20 3.20
N GLY A 136 -8.15 3.34 3.90
CA GLY A 136 -8.11 4.67 3.31
C GLY A 136 -6.82 4.95 2.55
N GLY A 137 -5.67 4.52 3.09
CA GLY A 137 -4.38 4.62 2.40
C GLY A 137 -4.35 3.83 1.10
N MET A 138 -4.86 2.58 1.13
CA MET A 138 -4.97 1.74 -0.07
C MET A 138 -5.92 2.35 -1.11
N PHE A 139 -7.07 2.86 -0.66
CA PHE A 139 -8.04 3.53 -1.53
C PHE A 139 -7.43 4.75 -2.24
N LEU A 140 -6.76 5.63 -1.49
CA LEU A 140 -6.13 6.82 -2.06
C LEU A 140 -5.01 6.48 -3.03
N ALA A 141 -4.17 5.49 -2.72
CA ALA A 141 -3.15 5.03 -3.64
C ALA A 141 -3.76 4.51 -4.95
N TYR A 142 -4.80 3.69 -4.89
CA TYR A 142 -5.47 3.21 -6.11
C TYR A 142 -6.11 4.32 -6.93
N LEU A 143 -6.58 5.41 -6.31
CA LEU A 143 -7.09 6.57 -7.05
C LEU A 143 -6.02 7.19 -7.97
N PHE A 144 -4.75 7.13 -7.59
CA PHE A 144 -3.64 7.59 -8.45
C PHE A 144 -3.29 6.59 -9.57
N TYR A 145 -3.51 5.29 -9.36
CA TYR A 145 -3.17 4.24 -10.33
C TYR A 145 -4.31 3.91 -11.31
N LEU A 146 -5.57 4.20 -10.99
CA LEU A 146 -6.71 3.85 -11.83
C LEU A 146 -6.77 4.76 -13.08
N PRO A 147 -6.72 4.20 -14.31
CA PRO A 147 -6.97 4.98 -15.50
C PRO A 147 -8.45 5.35 -15.62
N GLU A 148 -8.74 6.51 -16.22
CA GLU A 148 -10.13 6.91 -16.52
C GLU A 148 -10.80 5.87 -17.45
N SER A 149 -12.12 5.70 -17.27
CA SER A 149 -12.84 4.68 -18.04
C SER A 149 -12.75 4.97 -19.56
N PRO A 150 -12.44 3.97 -20.40
CA PRO A 150 -12.37 4.15 -21.85
C PRO A 150 -13.63 4.75 -22.46
N ARG A 151 -14.82 4.39 -21.94
CA ARG A 151 -16.12 4.93 -22.36
C ARG A 151 -16.22 6.43 -22.12
N TRP A 152 -15.75 6.91 -20.97
CA TRP A 152 -15.74 8.34 -20.64
C TRP A 152 -14.74 9.11 -21.49
N LEU A 153 -13.53 8.56 -21.71
CA LEU A 153 -12.54 9.16 -22.60
C LEU A 153 -13.07 9.28 -24.03
N VAL A 154 -13.76 8.24 -24.49
CA VAL A 154 -14.53 8.26 -25.74
C VAL A 154 -15.57 9.36 -25.68
N SER A 155 -16.41 9.44 -24.63
CA SER A 155 -17.45 10.48 -24.44
C SER A 155 -16.92 11.91 -24.56
N LYS A 156 -15.69 12.17 -24.10
CA LYS A 156 -14.98 13.46 -24.16
C LYS A 156 -14.20 13.71 -25.45
N GLY A 157 -14.25 12.80 -26.41
CA GLY A 157 -13.54 12.92 -27.69
C GLY A 157 -12.05 12.58 -27.64
N LYS A 158 -11.53 12.10 -26.50
CA LYS A 158 -10.13 11.74 -26.30
C LYS A 158 -9.82 10.32 -26.81
N MET A 159 -9.95 10.11 -28.12
CA MET A 159 -9.82 8.77 -28.74
C MET A 159 -8.45 8.12 -28.54
N LEU A 160 -7.37 8.92 -28.55
CA LEU A 160 -6.00 8.43 -28.38
C LEU A 160 -5.76 7.91 -26.96
N GLU A 161 -6.24 8.63 -25.93
CA GLU A 161 -6.16 8.17 -24.53
C GLU A 161 -7.02 6.93 -24.32
N ALA A 162 -8.25 6.90 -24.86
CA ALA A 162 -9.12 5.74 -24.78
C ALA A 162 -8.48 4.50 -25.40
N LYS A 163 -7.84 4.63 -26.58
CA LYS A 163 -7.09 3.55 -27.22
C LYS A 163 -5.94 3.07 -26.35
N ARG A 164 -5.14 3.98 -25.79
CA ARG A 164 -4.01 3.63 -24.92
C ARG A 164 -4.46 2.88 -23.66
N VAL A 165 -5.53 3.33 -23.01
CA VAL A 165 -6.09 2.63 -21.85
C VAL A 165 -6.62 1.25 -22.24
N LEU A 166 -7.32 1.12 -23.38
CA LEU A 166 -7.78 -0.17 -23.87
C LEU A 166 -6.65 -1.14 -24.21
N GLN A 167 -5.57 -0.65 -24.85
CA GLN A 167 -4.37 -1.44 -25.14
C GLN A 167 -3.72 -1.97 -23.85
N ASN A 168 -3.58 -1.10 -22.84
CA ASN A 168 -3.03 -1.47 -21.53
C ASN A 168 -3.92 -2.49 -20.80
N LEU A 169 -5.24 -2.30 -20.81
CA LEU A 169 -6.19 -3.19 -20.13
C LEU A 169 -6.31 -4.56 -20.81
N ARG A 170 -6.26 -4.61 -22.15
CA ARG A 170 -6.41 -5.85 -22.93
C ARG A 170 -5.09 -6.60 -23.15
N GLY A 171 -3.96 -5.95 -22.94
CA GLY A 171 -2.64 -6.50 -23.26
C GLY A 171 -2.47 -6.83 -24.75
N ARG A 172 -3.20 -6.14 -25.64
CA ARG A 172 -3.12 -6.30 -27.10
C ARG A 172 -2.92 -4.95 -27.76
N GLU A 173 -2.07 -4.91 -28.79
CA GLU A 173 -1.82 -3.69 -29.55
C GLU A 173 -3.00 -3.31 -30.44
N ASP A 174 -3.70 -4.29 -31.00
CA ASP A 174 -4.92 -4.06 -31.77
C ASP A 174 -6.17 -4.14 -30.88
N VAL A 175 -6.76 -2.96 -30.66
CA VAL A 175 -8.03 -2.77 -29.95
C VAL A 175 -9.00 -1.94 -30.81
N SER A 176 -8.74 -1.86 -32.12
CA SER A 176 -9.51 -1.03 -33.05
C SER A 176 -10.98 -1.46 -33.09
N ASP A 177 -11.23 -2.76 -33.05
CA ASP A 177 -12.58 -3.35 -33.01
C ASP A 177 -13.34 -2.99 -31.72
N ILE A 178 -12.63 -2.96 -30.58
CA ILE A 178 -13.25 -2.64 -29.29
C ILE A 178 -13.52 -1.15 -29.19
N LEU A 179 -12.61 -0.33 -29.71
CA LEU A 179 -12.77 1.12 -29.75
C LEU A 179 -13.96 1.49 -30.65
N SER A 180 -14.12 0.85 -31.80
CA SER A 180 -15.25 1.08 -32.70
C SER A 180 -16.58 0.66 -32.06
N LEU A 181 -16.64 -0.49 -31.38
CA LEU A 181 -17.81 -0.91 -30.58
C LEU A 181 -18.14 0.11 -29.48
N THR A 182 -17.12 0.63 -28.78
CA THR A 182 -17.31 1.62 -27.70
C THR A 182 -17.81 2.97 -28.20
N VAL A 183 -17.46 3.33 -29.44
CA VAL A 183 -17.94 4.55 -30.12
C VAL A 183 -19.36 4.35 -30.67
N ALA A 184 -19.70 3.14 -31.14
CA ALA A 184 -21.02 2.83 -31.67
C ALA A 184 -22.13 2.79 -30.60
N ASP A 185 -21.77 2.47 -29.36
CA ASP A 185 -22.66 2.39 -28.19
C ASP A 185 -22.83 3.74 -27.46
N ARG A 186 -22.60 4.86 -28.17
CA ARG A 186 -22.76 6.25 -27.67
C ARG A 186 -24.07 6.90 -28.09
#